data_AF-A0A8C4ZSF4-F1
#
_entry.id   AF-A0A8C4ZSF4-F1
#
_cell.length_a   1.000
_cell.length_b   1.000
_cell.length_c   1.000
_cell.angle_alpha   90.00
_cell.angle_beta   90.00
_cell.angle_gamma   90.00
#
_symmetry.space_group_name_H-M   'P 1'
#
loop_
_entity.id
_entity.type
_entity.pdbx_description
1 polymer ?
#
loop_
_entity_poly.entity_id
_entity_poly.type
_entity_poly.pdbx_seq_one_letter_code
_entity_poly.pdbx_strand_id
1 'polypeptide(L)'
;MPLISNLTTIVLLLIGHCGSWTWANHLGPFKMCPSCRDPMGAGRPPRDHNAAGSTLVLAQGEPCGVYTLSCAKGLRCVPPPSEHSPLQALLQGRGFCAKHSRTSPTERPHPTGKAPCRKLLNSVLRGLELTIFQSDRDIYIPNCDTRGFYRKKQCRSSKGMQRGHCWCVDELGIAVASHASEDGTLPCDGE
;
A
#
# COMPACT_ATOMS: atom_id res chain seq x y z
N MET A 1 34.38 -12.05 -66.41
CA MET A 1 34.27 -13.32 -65.64
C MET A 1 35.55 -13.41 -64.82
N PRO A 2 35.57 -13.33 -63.45
CA PRO A 2 34.70 -14.02 -62.49
C PRO A 2 34.34 -13.19 -61.21
N LEU A 3 34.39 -11.85 -61.24
CA LEU A 3 34.30 -11.04 -60.01
C LEU A 3 32.88 -10.66 -59.55
N ILE A 4 31.86 -10.72 -60.41
CA ILE A 4 30.51 -10.22 -60.09
C ILE A 4 29.66 -11.29 -59.37
N SER A 5 29.93 -12.58 -59.61
CA SER A 5 29.27 -13.71 -58.92
C SER A 5 29.71 -13.85 -57.45
N ASN A 6 30.85 -13.25 -57.07
CA ASN A 6 31.35 -13.27 -55.71
C ASN A 6 30.73 -12.17 -54.84
N LEU A 7 30.31 -11.05 -55.44
CA LEU A 7 29.63 -9.99 -54.70
C LEU A 7 28.21 -10.38 -54.29
N THR A 8 27.47 -11.08 -55.15
CA THR A 8 26.11 -11.55 -54.82
C THR A 8 26.11 -12.64 -53.75
N THR A 9 27.11 -13.53 -53.74
CA THR A 9 27.29 -14.53 -52.69
C THR A 9 27.77 -13.92 -51.37
N ILE A 10 28.67 -12.93 -51.40
CA ILE A 10 29.09 -12.19 -50.20
C ILE A 10 27.93 -11.38 -49.60
N VAL A 11 27.09 -10.74 -50.42
CA VAL A 11 25.90 -10.01 -49.95
C VAL A 11 24.86 -10.96 -49.34
N LEU A 12 24.62 -12.13 -49.94
CA LEU A 12 23.72 -13.15 -49.37
C LEU A 12 24.26 -13.76 -48.06
N LEU A 13 25.58 -13.94 -47.93
CA LEU A 13 26.22 -14.37 -46.68
C LEU A 13 26.15 -13.30 -45.57
N LEU A 14 26.27 -12.01 -45.92
CA LEU A 14 26.14 -10.90 -44.96
C LEU A 14 24.69 -10.73 -44.45
N ILE A 15 23.68 -11.00 -45.29
CA ILE A 15 22.27 -10.96 -44.87
C ILE A 15 21.92 -12.20 -44.02
N GLY A 16 22.55 -13.36 -44.27
CA GLY A 16 22.39 -14.58 -43.48
C GLY A 16 23.05 -14.57 -42.09
N HIS A 17 23.93 -13.60 -41.81
CA HIS A 17 24.55 -13.42 -40.48
C HIS A 17 23.91 -12.32 -39.62
N CYS A 18 22.85 -11.69 -40.10
CA CYS A 18 22.00 -10.81 -39.27
C CYS A 18 20.84 -11.58 -38.58
N GLY A 19 20.73 -12.89 -38.78
CA GLY A 19 19.68 -13.74 -38.20
C GLY A 19 19.99 -14.36 -36.82
N SER A 20 21.10 -13.99 -36.16
CA SER A 20 21.46 -14.56 -34.85
C SER A 20 22.02 -13.54 -33.86
N TRP A 21 21.63 -12.28 -34.01
CA TRP A 21 21.77 -11.32 -32.93
C TRP A 21 20.49 -11.42 -32.12
N THR A 22 20.49 -12.34 -31.15
CA THR A 22 19.62 -12.23 -30.00
C THR A 22 19.92 -10.87 -29.39
N TRP A 23 19.04 -9.92 -29.66
CA TRP A 23 19.09 -8.61 -29.06
C TRP A 23 18.80 -8.81 -27.57
N ALA A 24 19.86 -8.97 -26.79
CA ALA A 24 19.85 -8.72 -25.36
C ALA A 24 19.65 -7.21 -25.17
N ASN A 25 18.44 -6.73 -25.44
CA ASN A 25 17.96 -5.50 -24.82
C ASN A 25 17.72 -5.86 -23.36
N HIS A 26 18.52 -5.25 -22.49
CA HIS A 26 18.24 -5.13 -21.07
C HIS A 26 16.87 -4.47 -20.86
N LEU A 27 15.80 -5.25 -20.94
CA LEU A 27 14.54 -4.97 -20.25
C LEU A 27 14.34 -6.15 -19.31
N GLY A 28 14.45 -5.86 -18.01
CA GLY A 28 14.41 -6.86 -16.96
C GLY A 28 13.15 -7.72 -17.02
N PRO A 29 13.16 -8.86 -16.30
CA PRO A 29 11.98 -9.70 -16.19
C PRO A 29 10.91 -8.93 -15.42
N PHE A 30 10.02 -8.23 -16.14
CA PHE A 30 8.67 -8.03 -15.66
C PHE A 30 8.09 -9.44 -15.50
N LYS A 31 8.23 -9.98 -14.29
CA LYS A 31 7.44 -11.11 -13.81
C LYS A 31 5.99 -10.66 -13.85
N MET A 32 5.37 -10.82 -15.01
CA MET A 32 3.92 -10.81 -15.14
C MET A 32 3.43 -11.96 -14.27
N CYS A 33 2.78 -11.66 -13.15
CA CYS A 33 2.11 -12.68 -12.36
C CYS A 33 1.08 -13.38 -13.26
N PRO A 34 1.18 -14.71 -13.49
CA PRO A 34 0.24 -15.42 -14.37
C PRO A 34 -1.18 -15.52 -13.78
N SER A 35 -1.44 -14.91 -12.61
CA SER A 35 -2.75 -14.91 -11.95
C SER A 35 -3.66 -13.75 -12.36
N CYS A 36 -3.20 -12.77 -13.13
CA CYS A 36 -4.04 -11.66 -13.59
C CYS A 36 -4.47 -11.88 -15.04
N ARG A 37 -5.22 -12.96 -15.27
CA ARG A 37 -6.02 -13.13 -16.48
C ARG A 37 -7.48 -13.05 -16.05
N ASP A 38 -8.00 -11.85 -15.90
CA ASP A 38 -9.44 -11.63 -15.77
C ASP A 38 -10.11 -12.08 -17.08
N PRO A 39 -11.01 -13.07 -17.07
CA PRO A 39 -11.97 -13.22 -18.15
C PRO A 39 -12.93 -12.03 -18.05
N MET A 40 -13.08 -11.33 -19.17
CA MET A 40 -14.05 -10.25 -19.34
C MET A 40 -15.42 -10.61 -18.75
N GLY A 41 -16.02 -9.65 -18.05
CA GLY A 41 -17.48 -9.53 -17.97
C GLY A 41 -18.14 -10.13 -16.74
N ALA A 42 -17.90 -9.56 -15.57
CA ALA A 42 -18.93 -9.45 -14.53
C ALA A 42 -18.63 -8.22 -13.67
N GLY A 43 -19.37 -7.13 -13.91
CA GLY A 43 -19.38 -5.99 -13.00
C GLY A 43 -19.72 -6.45 -11.59
N ARG A 44 -19.02 -5.91 -10.58
CA ARG A 44 -19.41 -6.09 -9.18
C ARG A 44 -20.85 -5.58 -9.02
N PRO A 45 -21.81 -6.38 -8.54
CA PRO A 45 -23.09 -5.83 -8.17
C PRO A 45 -22.91 -5.01 -6.88
N PRO A 46 -23.74 -3.96 -6.68
CA PRO A 46 -23.88 -3.31 -5.39
C PRO A 46 -24.23 -4.33 -4.30
N ARG A 47 -23.81 -4.06 -3.06
CA ARG A 47 -24.13 -4.89 -1.89
C ARG A 47 -25.65 -4.96 -1.72
N ASP A 48 -26.25 -6.05 -2.17
CA ASP A 48 -27.57 -6.47 -1.75
C ASP A 48 -27.48 -7.68 -0.81
N HIS A 49 -28.23 -7.57 0.28
CA HIS A 49 -28.46 -8.64 1.24
C HIS A 49 -29.24 -9.78 0.55
N ASN A 50 -28.83 -11.01 0.84
CA ASN A 50 -29.39 -12.29 0.39
C ASN A 50 -28.93 -12.80 -0.98
N ALA A 51 -27.75 -13.43 -1.00
CA ALA A 51 -27.45 -14.50 -1.94
C ALA A 51 -27.05 -15.75 -1.15
N ALA A 52 -27.98 -16.71 -1.10
CA ALA A 52 -27.76 -18.04 -0.58
C ALA A 52 -26.97 -18.86 -1.59
N GLY A 53 -25.64 -18.80 -1.49
CA GLY A 53 -24.73 -19.81 -2.03
C GLY A 53 -23.80 -20.16 -0.88
N SER A 54 -23.81 -21.42 -0.43
CA SER A 54 -23.12 -21.92 0.77
C SER A 54 -21.71 -21.35 0.91
N THR A 55 -21.61 -20.21 1.57
CA THR A 55 -20.37 -19.49 1.78
C THR A 55 -19.84 -20.04 3.08
N LEU A 56 -18.90 -20.96 2.99
CA LEU A 56 -18.25 -21.52 4.17
C LEU A 56 -17.63 -20.34 4.94
N VAL A 57 -18.23 -19.98 6.07
CA VAL A 57 -17.72 -18.93 6.96
C VAL A 57 -17.02 -19.60 8.14
N LEU A 58 -15.89 -19.02 8.57
CA LEU A 58 -15.12 -19.59 9.67
C LEU A 58 -15.80 -19.30 11.01
N ALA A 59 -15.96 -20.34 11.83
CA ALA A 59 -16.52 -20.25 13.18
C ALA A 59 -15.53 -19.60 14.16
N GLN A 60 -15.96 -19.30 15.38
CA GLN A 60 -15.08 -18.76 16.40
C GLN A 60 -13.98 -19.78 16.75
N GLY A 61 -12.73 -19.33 16.83
CA GLY A 61 -11.56 -20.16 17.11
C GLY A 61 -10.91 -20.77 15.86
N GLU A 62 -11.58 -20.75 14.71
CA GLU A 62 -11.05 -21.32 13.47
C GLU A 62 -9.84 -20.53 12.95
N PRO A 63 -8.85 -21.20 12.34
CA PRO A 63 -7.68 -20.57 11.77
C PRO A 63 -8.08 -19.68 10.59
N CYS A 64 -7.54 -18.46 10.57
CA CYS A 64 -7.89 -17.46 9.56
C CYS A 64 -6.68 -16.60 9.18
N GLY A 65 -6.81 -15.91 8.07
CA GLY A 65 -5.83 -14.97 7.55
C GLY A 65 -6.41 -14.01 6.54
N VAL A 66 -5.54 -13.23 5.92
CA VAL A 66 -5.92 -12.25 4.88
C VAL A 66 -6.52 -12.93 3.65
N TYR A 67 -6.00 -14.11 3.29
CA TYR A 67 -6.39 -14.87 2.11
C TYR A 67 -7.25 -16.10 2.41
N THR A 68 -7.74 -16.23 3.65
CA THR A 68 -8.64 -17.33 4.01
C THR A 68 -10.09 -16.91 3.83
N LEU A 69 -11.00 -17.87 4.06
CA LEU A 69 -12.42 -17.57 4.22
C LEU A 69 -12.64 -16.53 5.33
N SER A 70 -13.72 -15.77 5.19
CA SER A 70 -14.08 -14.75 6.19
C SER A 70 -14.65 -15.41 7.45
N CYS A 71 -14.33 -14.84 8.60
CA CYS A 71 -14.99 -15.21 9.84
C CYS A 71 -16.49 -14.91 9.76
N ALA A 72 -17.28 -15.72 10.47
CA ALA A 72 -18.72 -15.53 10.59
C ALA A 72 -19.07 -14.13 11.13
N LYS A 73 -20.30 -13.70 10.89
CA LYS A 73 -20.79 -12.38 11.28
C LYS A 73 -20.53 -12.11 12.77
N GLY A 74 -19.92 -10.96 13.08
CA GLY A 74 -19.58 -10.57 14.45
C GLY A 74 -18.22 -11.08 14.94
N LEU A 75 -17.48 -11.83 14.11
CA LEU A 75 -16.12 -12.25 14.37
C LEU A 75 -15.11 -11.46 13.52
N ARG A 76 -13.87 -11.39 13.98
CA ARG A 76 -12.75 -10.82 13.22
C ARG A 76 -11.55 -11.77 13.31
N CYS A 77 -10.80 -11.86 12.22
CA CYS A 77 -9.53 -12.54 12.23
C CYS A 77 -8.50 -11.74 13.04
N VAL A 78 -8.00 -12.34 14.12
CA VAL A 78 -7.03 -11.71 15.02
C VAL A 78 -5.74 -12.55 15.07
N PRO A 79 -4.57 -11.90 15.13
CA PRO A 79 -3.29 -12.62 15.25
C PRO A 79 -3.12 -13.18 16.67
N PRO A 80 -2.28 -14.22 16.84
CA PRO A 80 -1.88 -14.72 18.16
C PRO A 80 -1.26 -13.60 19.03
N PRO A 81 -1.59 -13.51 20.33
CA PRO A 81 -1.15 -12.42 21.20
C PRO A 81 0.35 -12.42 21.47
N SER A 82 1.01 -13.58 21.33
CA SER A 82 2.45 -13.76 21.53
C SER A 82 3.28 -13.57 20.25
N GLU A 83 2.66 -13.18 19.14
CA GLU A 83 3.38 -13.07 17.86
C GLU A 83 4.08 -11.71 17.72
N HIS A 84 5.40 -11.73 17.53
CA HIS A 84 6.19 -10.52 17.28
C HIS A 84 5.91 -9.85 15.92
N SER A 85 5.26 -10.58 14.99
CA SER A 85 4.91 -10.09 13.65
C SER A 85 3.43 -10.35 13.33
N PRO A 86 2.50 -9.57 13.93
CA PRO A 86 1.06 -9.82 13.81
C PRO A 86 0.53 -9.82 12.37
N LEU A 87 1.04 -8.93 11.52
CA LEU A 87 0.66 -8.87 10.10
C LEU A 87 1.12 -10.11 9.34
N GLN A 88 2.33 -10.59 9.62
CA GLN A 88 2.88 -11.76 8.96
C GLN A 88 2.09 -13.02 9.32
N ALA A 89 1.72 -13.19 10.60
CA ALA A 89 0.87 -14.30 11.02
C ALA A 89 -0.49 -14.30 10.29
N LEU A 90 -1.12 -13.14 10.11
CA LEU A 90 -2.39 -13.06 9.37
C LEU A 90 -2.22 -13.36 7.87
N LEU A 91 -1.13 -12.88 7.25
CA LEU A 91 -0.85 -13.21 5.84
C LEU A 91 -0.62 -14.72 5.65
N GLN A 92 -0.04 -15.38 6.65
CA GLN A 92 0.20 -16.83 6.68
C GLN A 92 -1.00 -17.67 7.12
N GLY A 93 -2.15 -17.07 7.45
CA GLY A 93 -3.32 -17.84 7.91
C GLY A 93 -3.22 -18.36 9.35
N ARG A 94 -2.30 -17.81 10.16
CA ARG A 94 -2.06 -18.19 11.56
C ARG A 94 -2.90 -17.41 12.57
N GLY A 95 -3.83 -16.58 12.09
CA GLY A 95 -4.81 -15.91 12.95
C GLY A 95 -5.91 -16.87 13.39
N PHE A 96 -6.81 -16.38 14.23
CA PHE A 96 -8.02 -17.10 14.61
C PHE A 96 -9.23 -16.17 14.63
N CYS A 97 -10.41 -16.70 14.34
CA CYS A 97 -11.65 -15.94 14.37
C CYS A 97 -12.08 -15.69 15.82
N ALA A 98 -11.91 -14.47 16.32
CA ALA A 98 -12.36 -14.09 17.65
C ALA A 98 -13.62 -13.22 17.57
N LYS A 99 -14.41 -13.19 18.66
CA LYS A 99 -15.47 -12.19 18.80
C LYS A 99 -14.86 -10.83 18.55
N HIS A 100 -15.52 -10.05 17.71
CA HIS A 100 -15.29 -8.63 17.67
C HIS A 100 -15.79 -8.09 19.01
N SER A 101 -14.95 -8.17 20.04
CA SER A 101 -15.08 -7.27 21.16
C SER A 101 -15.00 -5.90 20.50
N ARG A 102 -16.15 -5.23 20.40
CA ARG A 102 -16.13 -3.82 20.79
C ARG A 102 -15.66 -3.86 22.24
N THR A 103 -14.36 -4.05 22.44
CA THR A 103 -13.69 -3.59 23.63
C THR A 103 -14.15 -2.16 23.64
N SER A 104 -15.05 -1.83 24.59
CA SER A 104 -15.25 -0.45 24.99
C SER A 104 -13.83 0.09 25.05
N PRO A 105 -13.47 1.02 24.14
CA PRO A 105 -12.08 1.29 23.85
C PRO A 105 -11.40 1.54 25.18
N THR A 106 -10.50 0.63 25.60
CA THR A 106 -9.74 0.65 26.86
C THR A 106 -9.61 2.07 27.28
N GLU A 107 -10.45 2.51 28.23
CA GLU A 107 -10.83 3.90 28.48
C GLU A 107 -9.91 4.84 27.70
N ARG A 108 -10.17 4.97 26.38
CA ARG A 108 -9.41 5.90 25.57
C ARG A 108 -9.75 7.19 26.29
N PRO A 109 -8.77 7.95 26.83
CA PRO A 109 -9.08 9.20 27.52
C PRO A 109 -10.08 9.89 26.62
N HIS A 110 -11.32 10.00 27.10
CA HIS A 110 -12.42 10.50 26.29
C HIS A 110 -11.87 11.83 25.78
N PRO A 111 -11.62 12.03 24.48
CA PRO A 111 -10.97 13.25 24.07
C PRO A 111 -12.03 14.32 24.23
N THR A 112 -12.03 14.95 25.39
CA THR A 112 -12.72 16.20 25.74
C THR A 112 -12.06 17.37 25.00
N GLY A 113 -11.56 17.11 23.79
CA GLY A 113 -10.92 18.03 22.87
C GLY A 113 -11.12 17.51 21.45
N LYS A 114 -11.48 18.40 20.53
CA LYS A 114 -11.67 18.07 19.12
C LYS A 114 -10.36 17.45 18.59
N ALA A 115 -10.34 16.17 18.22
CA ALA A 115 -9.20 15.48 17.62
C ALA A 115 -9.03 15.89 16.14
N PRO A 116 -8.30 17.00 15.84
CA PRO A 116 -8.42 17.69 14.56
C PRO A 116 -7.66 16.94 13.47
N CYS A 117 -6.51 16.34 13.80
CA CYS A 117 -5.71 15.55 12.88
C CYS A 117 -6.47 14.31 12.40
N ARG A 118 -7.09 13.54 13.31
CA ARG A 118 -7.82 12.33 12.92
C ARG A 118 -9.01 12.64 12.01
N LYS A 119 -9.68 13.76 12.23
CA LYS A 119 -10.77 14.23 11.36
C LYS A 119 -10.26 14.55 9.95
N LEU A 120 -9.16 15.32 9.85
CA LEU A 120 -8.54 15.62 8.56
C LEU A 120 -8.04 14.36 7.86
N LEU A 121 -7.36 13.46 8.58
CA LEU A 121 -6.84 12.20 8.06
C LEU A 121 -7.95 11.37 7.39
N ASN A 122 -9.08 11.19 8.07
CA ASN A 122 -10.21 10.44 7.51
C ASN A 122 -10.79 11.11 6.26
N SER A 123 -10.79 12.45 6.20
CA SER A 123 -11.21 13.19 5.02
C SER A 123 -10.25 13.00 3.85
N VAL A 124 -8.95 13.10 4.10
CA VAL A 124 -7.89 12.87 3.09
C VAL A 124 -8.00 11.44 2.56
N LEU A 125 -8.03 10.43 3.43
CA LEU A 125 -8.10 9.03 3.03
C LEU A 125 -9.36 8.68 2.22
N ARG A 126 -10.48 9.37 2.44
CA ARG A 126 -11.70 9.22 1.63
C ARG A 126 -11.59 9.91 0.27
N GLY A 127 -10.92 11.06 0.21
CA GLY A 127 -10.70 11.83 -1.02
C GLY A 127 -9.57 11.27 -1.90
N LEU A 128 -8.70 10.43 -1.34
CA LEU A 128 -7.73 9.61 -2.08
C LEU A 128 -8.46 8.43 -2.77
N GLU A 129 -9.36 8.77 -3.68
CA GLU A 129 -9.91 7.81 -4.63
C GLU A 129 -8.81 7.41 -5.63
N LEU A 130 -8.87 6.20 -6.20
CA LEU A 130 -7.80 5.44 -6.88
C LEU A 130 -7.13 6.10 -8.12
N THR A 131 -7.36 7.39 -8.35
CA THR A 131 -6.79 8.20 -9.44
C THR A 131 -5.37 8.71 -9.16
N ILE A 132 -4.84 8.57 -7.94
CA ILE A 132 -3.51 9.14 -7.58
C ILE A 132 -2.33 8.19 -7.89
N PHE A 133 -2.55 7.09 -8.59
CA PHE A 133 -1.42 6.34 -9.18
C PHE A 133 -0.91 6.95 -10.49
N GLN A 134 -1.62 7.97 -11.04
CA GLN A 134 -1.29 8.59 -12.33
C GLN A 134 -0.89 10.07 -12.23
N SER A 135 -0.89 10.68 -11.05
CA SER A 135 -0.63 12.12 -10.91
C SER A 135 0.60 12.39 -10.06
N ASP A 136 1.53 13.17 -10.63
CA ASP A 136 2.81 13.63 -10.08
C ASP A 136 2.66 14.65 -8.91
N ARG A 137 1.58 14.53 -8.13
CA ARG A 137 1.19 15.48 -7.08
C ARG A 137 1.67 14.99 -5.72
N ASP A 138 2.31 15.89 -4.98
CA ASP A 138 2.75 15.63 -3.61
C ASP A 138 1.55 15.55 -2.66
N ILE A 139 1.08 14.33 -2.39
CA ILE A 139 -0.01 14.07 -1.45
C ILE A 139 0.48 14.36 -0.02
N TYR A 140 -0.31 15.10 0.75
CA TYR A 140 -0.10 15.25 2.19
C TYR A 140 -1.03 14.32 2.97
N ILE A 141 -0.47 13.39 3.74
CA ILE A 141 -1.19 12.55 4.69
C ILE A 141 -0.79 12.99 6.11
N PRO A 142 -1.71 13.55 6.91
CA PRO A 142 -1.36 14.09 8.22
C PRO A 142 -0.98 12.97 9.20
N ASN A 143 0.15 13.15 9.90
CA ASN A 143 0.66 12.21 10.89
C ASN A 143 0.04 12.51 12.27
N CYS A 144 -0.82 11.61 12.75
CA CYS A 144 -1.53 11.79 14.01
C CYS A 144 -0.96 10.93 15.14
N ASP A 145 -1.08 11.41 16.38
CA ASP A 145 -0.84 10.61 17.58
C ASP A 145 -1.99 9.60 17.85
N THR A 146 -1.89 8.85 18.95
CA THR A 146 -2.89 7.88 19.37
C THR A 146 -4.20 8.52 19.85
N ARG A 147 -4.14 9.77 20.32
CA ARG A 147 -5.28 10.58 20.77
C ARG A 147 -6.01 11.26 19.60
N GLY A 148 -5.38 11.35 18.43
CA GLY A 148 -5.92 11.96 17.22
C GLY A 148 -5.54 13.44 17.00
N PHE A 149 -4.52 13.93 17.72
CA PHE A 149 -3.87 15.23 17.52
C PHE A 149 -2.68 15.09 16.56
N TYR A 150 -2.15 16.22 16.07
CA TYR A 150 -1.00 16.20 15.17
C TYR A 150 0.27 15.81 15.93
N ARG A 151 1.11 14.96 15.32
CA ARG A 151 2.48 14.79 15.81
C ARG A 151 3.31 16.04 15.49
N LYS A 152 4.28 16.35 16.36
CA LYS A 152 5.13 17.54 16.22
C LYS A 152 5.82 17.65 14.86
N LYS A 153 6.21 16.53 14.22
CA LYS A 153 6.80 16.51 12.87
C LYS A 153 5.79 16.03 11.82
N GLN A 154 5.56 16.85 10.80
CA GLN A 154 4.75 16.54 9.62
C GLN A 154 5.64 16.50 8.38
N CYS A 155 5.27 15.68 7.40
CA CYS A 155 6.03 15.53 6.17
C CYS A 155 5.08 15.37 4.98
N ARG A 156 5.49 15.86 3.81
CA ARG A 156 4.89 15.48 2.52
C ARG A 156 5.26 14.05 2.16
N SER A 157 4.44 13.41 1.32
CA SER A 157 4.79 12.12 0.72
C SER A 157 6.04 12.27 -0.15
N SER A 158 6.86 11.22 -0.20
CA SER A 158 8.01 11.17 -1.10
C SER A 158 7.57 11.15 -2.57
N LYS A 159 8.41 11.70 -3.44
CA LYS A 159 8.21 11.72 -4.89
C LYS A 159 9.40 11.04 -5.56
N GLY A 160 9.19 9.79 -6.00
CA GLY A 160 10.28 8.95 -6.49
C GLY A 160 11.37 8.74 -5.43
N MET A 161 12.61 9.14 -5.73
CA MET A 161 13.76 9.04 -4.82
C MET A 161 13.90 10.24 -3.87
N GLN A 162 13.10 11.30 -4.04
CA GLN A 162 13.18 12.49 -3.20
C GLN A 162 12.31 12.34 -1.96
N ARG A 163 12.91 12.49 -0.78
CA ARG A 163 12.19 12.54 0.49
C ARG A 163 11.32 13.79 0.53
N GLY A 164 10.06 13.63 0.93
CA GLY A 164 9.17 14.78 1.09
C GLY A 164 9.69 15.76 2.15
N HIS A 165 9.49 17.05 1.89
CA HIS A 165 9.78 18.12 2.85
C HIS A 165 8.99 17.92 4.15
N CYS A 166 9.63 18.15 5.30
CA CYS A 166 9.04 18.07 6.62
C CYS A 166 9.06 19.44 7.32
N TRP A 167 8.09 19.66 8.21
CA TRP A 167 7.98 20.86 9.05
C TRP A 167 7.48 20.49 10.43
N CYS A 168 7.62 21.41 11.39
CA CYS A 168 7.14 21.22 12.75
C CYS A 168 5.77 21.89 12.95
N VAL A 169 4.91 21.26 13.75
CA VAL A 169 3.58 21.76 14.13
C VAL A 169 3.29 21.56 15.62
N ASP A 170 2.34 22.30 16.16
CA ASP A 170 1.75 22.03 17.48
C ASP A 170 0.70 20.90 17.44
N GLU A 171 0.07 20.59 18.59
CA GLU A 171 -0.96 19.54 18.68
C GLU A 171 -2.21 19.82 17.80
N LEU A 172 -2.46 21.08 17.46
CA LEU A 172 -3.59 21.53 16.62
C LEU A 172 -3.25 21.59 15.13
N GLY A 173 -1.97 21.43 14.77
CA GLY A 173 -1.47 21.40 13.40
C GLY A 173 -0.99 22.76 12.89
N ILE A 174 -0.85 23.76 13.76
CA ILE A 174 -0.29 25.06 13.40
C ILE A 174 1.23 24.94 13.30
N ALA A 175 1.82 25.46 12.22
CA ALA A 175 3.26 25.42 12.00
C ALA A 175 4.00 26.21 13.08
N VAL A 176 5.04 25.61 13.65
CA VAL A 176 5.93 26.24 14.64
C VAL A 176 7.31 26.45 14.04
N ALA A 177 7.99 27.51 14.47
CA ALA A 177 9.35 27.78 14.03
C ALA A 177 10.28 26.65 14.53
N SER A 178 11.00 26.03 13.61
CA SER A 178 12.06 25.08 13.94
C SER A 178 13.40 25.81 13.99
N HIS A 179 14.18 25.61 15.05
CA HIS A 179 15.60 25.96 15.03
C HIS A 179 16.28 25.09 13.95
N ALA A 180 16.85 25.73 12.94
CA ALA A 180 17.59 25.02 11.90
C ALA A 180 18.83 24.39 12.54
N SER A 181 18.88 23.06 12.60
CA SER A 181 20.14 22.36 12.86
C SER A 181 20.90 22.23 11.53
N GLU A 182 22.21 22.48 11.55
CA GLU A 182 23.08 22.41 10.37
C GLU A 182 23.13 21.01 9.72
N ASP A 183 22.60 19.98 10.39
CA ASP A 183 22.63 18.58 9.96
C ASP A 183 21.36 18.13 9.18
N GLY A 184 20.45 19.06 8.86
CA GLY A 184 19.21 18.74 8.12
C GLY A 184 18.19 17.89 8.90
N THR A 185 18.52 17.52 10.15
CA THR A 185 17.56 16.98 11.12
C THR A 185 16.73 18.15 11.65
N LEU A 186 15.41 18.06 11.53
CA LEU A 186 14.49 19.01 12.14
C LEU A 186 14.16 18.52 13.56
N PRO A 187 14.78 19.07 14.62
CA PRO A 187 14.38 18.79 15.98
C PRO A 187 13.04 19.48 16.22
N CYS A 188 11.95 18.74 16.07
CA CYS A 188 10.61 19.21 16.46
C CYS A 188 10.36 18.99 17.95
N ASP A 189 11.40 18.96 18.77
CA ASP A 189 11.32 18.85 20.21
C ASP A 189 10.89 20.21 20.75
N GLY A 190 9.57 20.41 20.85
CA GLY A 190 9.05 21.45 21.75
C GLY A 190 9.45 21.11 23.18
N GLU A 191 10.00 22.09 23.88
CA GLU A 191 10.14 22.12 25.35
C GLU A 191 8.93 21.50 26.06
#